data_AF-A0A524CR64-F1
#
_entry.id   AF-A0A524CR64-F1
#
_cell.length_a   1.000
_cell.length_b   1.000
_cell.length_c   1.000
_cell.angle_alpha   90.00
_cell.angle_beta   90.00
_cell.angle_gamma   90.00
#
_symmetry.space_group_name_H-M   'P 1'
#
loop_
_entity.id
_entity.type
_entity.pdbx_description
1 polymer ?
#
loop_
_entity_poly.entity_id
_entity_poly.type
_entity_poly.pdbx_seq_one_letter_code
_entity_poly.pdbx_strand_id
1 'polypeptide(L)'
;MTINSDNEDLENLENFIKNNELSNAFNLVKELYSRQIDTILSYPEGDRRKKTYDKLKNEICDHETIPEYEGKHYVKNISITFLILAGCGLIGIIVNLGDIYFNMIMIMVGIIGFLISLPICIALNVIKRLKKPESFPEMTKSKKEEIENLPDSINKFQIEKQKLDLLQLYWLWIVSIKKYAIKTNSNNN
;
A
#
# COMPACT_ATOMS: atom_id res chain seq x y z
N MET A 1 -21.68 24.63 4.07
CA MET A 1 -22.66 23.89 3.23
C MET A 1 -22.05 22.58 2.69
N THR A 2 -21.24 21.86 3.47
CA THR A 2 -20.31 20.84 2.92
C THR A 2 -20.67 19.38 3.23
N ILE A 3 -21.56 19.11 4.19
CA ILE A 3 -21.82 17.73 4.63
C ILE A 3 -22.66 16.93 3.60
N ASN A 4 -23.57 17.59 2.88
CA ASN A 4 -24.45 16.89 1.92
C ASN A 4 -23.74 16.55 0.59
N SER A 5 -22.80 17.37 0.10
CA SER A 5 -22.10 17.06 -1.15
C SER A 5 -21.08 15.94 -0.98
N ASP A 6 -20.41 15.88 0.19
CA ASP A 6 -19.40 14.85 0.46
C ASP A 6 -20.02 13.45 0.49
N ASN A 7 -21.24 13.30 1.01
CA ASN A 7 -21.94 12.01 1.03
C ASN A 7 -22.41 11.57 -0.37
N GLU A 8 -22.94 12.49 -1.17
CA GLU A 8 -23.35 12.21 -2.54
C GLU A 8 -22.16 11.80 -3.42
N ASP A 9 -21.02 12.49 -3.28
CA ASP A 9 -19.77 12.16 -3.96
C ASP A 9 -19.26 10.75 -3.58
N LEU A 10 -19.34 10.36 -2.31
CA LEU A 10 -18.96 9.02 -1.84
C LEU A 10 -19.92 7.92 -2.28
N GLU A 11 -21.22 8.20 -2.37
CA GLU A 11 -22.21 7.28 -2.92
C GLU A 11 -21.98 7.04 -4.42
N ASN A 12 -21.74 8.12 -5.18
CA ASN A 12 -21.38 8.04 -6.60
C ASN A 12 -20.11 7.22 -6.82
N LEU A 13 -19.09 7.44 -5.99
CA LEU A 13 -17.85 6.66 -6.02
C LEU A 13 -18.11 5.16 -5.81
N GLU A 14 -18.92 4.78 -4.81
CA GLU A 14 -19.28 3.38 -4.59
C GLU A 14 -20.05 2.77 -5.76
N ASN A 15 -20.97 3.53 -6.36
CA ASN A 15 -21.74 3.07 -7.50
C ASN A 15 -20.84 2.80 -8.70
N PHE A 16 -19.88 3.68 -9.00
CA PHE A 16 -18.89 3.45 -10.05
C PHE A 16 -18.07 2.18 -9.80
N ILE A 17 -17.63 1.95 -8.56
CA ILE A 17 -16.87 0.74 -8.21
C ILE A 17 -17.72 -0.52 -8.39
N LYS A 18 -18.97 -0.53 -7.90
CA LYS A 18 -19.90 -1.67 -8.00
C LYS A 18 -20.28 -1.99 -9.44
N ASN A 19 -20.41 -0.97 -10.28
CA ASN A 19 -20.73 -1.11 -11.71
C ASN A 19 -19.49 -1.36 -12.60
N ASN A 20 -18.31 -1.57 -11.98
CA ASN A 20 -17.03 -1.80 -12.66
C ASN A 20 -16.59 -0.65 -13.60
N GLU A 21 -17.07 0.58 -13.34
CA GLU A 21 -16.64 1.81 -14.00
C GLU A 21 -15.37 2.36 -13.35
N LEU A 22 -14.32 1.55 -13.33
CA LEU A 22 -13.11 1.81 -12.52
C LEU A 22 -12.39 3.10 -12.90
N SER A 23 -12.43 3.52 -14.18
CA SER A 23 -11.83 4.79 -14.62
C SER A 23 -12.56 5.99 -14.03
N ASN A 24 -13.89 5.96 -14.00
CA ASN A 24 -14.71 7.02 -13.41
C ASN A 24 -14.50 7.08 -11.90
N ALA A 25 -14.52 5.92 -11.23
CA ALA A 25 -14.21 5.80 -9.81
C ALA A 25 -12.81 6.33 -9.48
N PHE A 26 -11.81 6.02 -10.30
CA PHE A 26 -10.43 6.45 -10.10
C PHE A 26 -10.26 7.97 -10.25
N ASN A 27 -10.90 8.57 -11.25
CA ASN A 27 -10.85 10.02 -11.42
C ASN A 27 -11.55 10.75 -10.27
N LEU A 28 -12.71 10.25 -9.86
CA LEU A 28 -13.46 10.83 -8.74
C LEU A 28 -12.68 10.69 -7.43
N VAL A 29 -12.09 9.52 -7.12
CA VAL A 29 -11.30 9.37 -5.89
C VAL A 29 -10.10 10.30 -5.88
N LYS A 30 -9.42 10.54 -7.01
CA LYS A 30 -8.31 11.50 -7.10
C LYS A 30 -8.76 12.93 -6.79
N GLU A 31 -9.89 13.35 -7.35
CA GLU A 31 -10.44 14.68 -7.12
C GLU A 31 -10.77 14.90 -5.63
N LEU A 32 -11.51 13.95 -5.05
CA LEU A 32 -11.88 13.99 -3.63
C LEU A 32 -10.64 13.95 -2.73
N TYR A 33 -9.66 13.11 -3.05
CA TYR A 33 -8.41 12.98 -2.30
C TYR A 33 -7.61 14.28 -2.31
N SER A 34 -7.49 14.94 -3.48
CA SER A 34 -6.85 16.25 -3.60
C SER A 34 -7.56 17.30 -2.76
N ARG A 35 -8.89 17.41 -2.91
CA ARG A 35 -9.72 18.38 -2.17
C ARG A 35 -9.59 18.17 -0.66
N GLN A 36 -9.56 16.92 -0.23
CA GLN A 36 -9.40 16.54 1.17
C GLN A 36 -8.01 16.92 1.72
N ILE A 37 -6.95 16.71 0.95
CA ILE A 37 -5.59 17.15 1.33
C ILE A 37 -5.52 18.67 1.43
N ASP A 38 -6.05 19.39 0.45
CA ASP A 38 -6.02 20.86 0.45
C ASP A 38 -6.78 21.40 1.67
N THR A 39 -7.89 20.75 2.05
CA THR A 39 -8.62 21.05 3.28
C THR A 39 -7.78 20.77 4.53
N ILE A 40 -7.09 19.62 4.60
CA ILE A 40 -6.19 19.29 5.72
C ILE A 40 -5.07 20.32 5.86
N LEU A 41 -4.47 20.74 4.74
CA LEU A 41 -3.39 21.73 4.71
C LEU A 41 -3.84 23.13 5.13
N SER A 42 -5.14 23.42 5.08
CA SER A 42 -5.68 24.69 5.59
C SER A 42 -5.66 24.79 7.13
N TYR A 43 -5.50 23.66 7.84
CA TYR A 43 -5.37 23.64 9.30
C TYR A 43 -3.90 23.78 9.75
N PRO A 44 -3.63 24.46 10.89
CA PRO A 44 -2.28 24.60 11.43
C PRO A 44 -1.52 23.28 11.64
N GLU A 45 -2.23 22.22 12.04
CA GLU A 45 -1.67 20.89 12.25
C GLU A 45 -1.28 20.20 10.94
N GLY A 46 -2.04 20.48 9.87
CA GLY A 46 -1.77 19.99 8.52
C GLY A 46 -0.57 20.68 7.90
N ASP A 47 -0.47 22.01 8.04
CA ASP A 47 0.64 22.81 7.50
C ASP A 47 2.00 22.38 8.09
N ARG A 48 2.05 22.08 9.39
CA ARG A 48 3.25 21.50 10.04
C ARG A 48 3.72 20.18 9.40
N ARG A 49 2.82 19.48 8.71
CA ARG A 49 3.07 18.19 8.04
C ARG A 49 2.95 18.30 6.52
N LYS A 50 3.01 19.52 5.97
CA LYS A 50 2.79 19.79 4.54
C LYS A 50 3.55 18.87 3.62
N LYS A 51 4.86 18.68 3.85
CA LYS A 51 5.71 17.77 3.05
C LYS A 51 5.16 16.33 2.98
N THR A 52 4.56 15.82 4.05
CA THR A 52 3.98 14.48 4.10
C THR A 52 2.71 14.41 3.25
N TYR A 53 1.85 15.43 3.35
CA TYR A 53 0.60 15.49 2.59
C TYR A 53 0.81 15.80 1.11
N ASP A 54 1.77 16.67 0.77
CA ASP A 54 2.18 16.91 -0.61
C ASP A 54 2.70 15.61 -1.25
N LYS A 55 3.50 14.83 -0.51
CA LYS A 55 3.96 13.52 -0.97
C LYS A 55 2.81 12.55 -1.20
N LEU A 56 1.85 12.48 -0.29
CA LEU A 56 0.64 11.65 -0.44
C LEU A 56 -0.22 12.08 -1.63
N LYS A 57 -0.35 13.40 -1.85
CA LYS A 57 -1.06 13.97 -2.99
C LYS A 57 -0.41 13.51 -4.28
N ASN A 58 0.90 13.64 -4.40
CA ASN A 58 1.64 13.19 -5.59
C ASN A 58 1.53 11.68 -5.81
N GLU A 59 1.66 10.86 -4.75
CA GLU A 59 1.57 9.40 -4.84
C GLU A 59 0.22 8.89 -5.36
N ILE A 60 -0.87 9.64 -5.23
CA ILE A 60 -2.21 9.22 -5.65
C ILE A 60 -2.73 10.03 -6.85
N CYS A 61 -2.47 11.34 -6.87
CA CYS A 61 -3.03 12.27 -7.85
C CYS A 61 -2.20 12.35 -9.14
N ASP A 62 -0.90 12.05 -9.10
CA ASP A 62 -0.05 12.14 -10.31
C ASP A 62 -0.19 10.91 -11.22
N HIS A 63 -0.86 9.86 -10.75
CA HIS A 63 -1.13 8.69 -11.58
C HIS A 63 -2.18 9.00 -12.65
N GLU A 64 -1.77 9.01 -13.93
CA GLU A 64 -2.69 9.16 -15.08
C GLU A 64 -3.64 7.98 -15.25
N THR A 65 -3.22 6.79 -14.81
CA THR A 65 -4.01 5.56 -14.89
C THR A 65 -3.99 4.82 -13.57
N ILE A 66 -4.95 3.91 -13.36
CA ILE A 66 -5.00 3.08 -12.15
C ILE A 66 -3.69 2.30 -12.04
N PRO A 67 -2.88 2.49 -10.98
CA PRO A 67 -1.58 1.88 -10.88
C PRO A 67 -1.70 0.36 -10.69
N GLU A 68 -0.75 -0.37 -11.26
CA GLU A 68 -0.58 -1.79 -10.98
C GLU A 68 0.26 -1.95 -9.72
N TYR A 69 -0.39 -2.29 -8.61
CA TYR A 69 0.30 -2.53 -7.36
C TYR A 69 1.01 -3.88 -7.39
N GLU A 70 2.21 -3.88 -7.94
CA GLU A 70 3.16 -4.96 -7.79
C GLU A 70 3.75 -4.90 -6.38
N GLY A 71 3.50 -5.95 -5.59
CA GLY A 71 4.17 -6.08 -4.30
C GLY A 71 5.66 -6.16 -4.58
N LYS A 72 6.41 -5.07 -4.29
CA LYS A 72 7.86 -5.05 -4.45
C LYS A 72 8.43 -6.33 -3.86
N HIS A 73 9.18 -7.08 -4.67
CA HIS A 73 9.83 -8.34 -4.30
C HIS A 73 10.93 -8.12 -3.25
N TYR A 74 10.56 -7.71 -2.03
CA TYR A 74 11.48 -7.46 -0.91
C TYR A 74 12.23 -8.73 -0.51
N VAL A 75 11.55 -9.89 -0.62
CA VAL A 75 12.12 -11.21 -0.39
C VAL A 75 13.35 -11.45 -1.28
N LYS A 76 13.32 -10.95 -2.53
CA LYS A 76 14.36 -11.20 -3.53
C LYS A 76 15.65 -10.43 -3.24
N ASN A 77 15.60 -9.27 -2.58
CA ASN A 77 16.78 -8.41 -2.45
C ASN A 77 17.59 -8.66 -1.16
N ILE A 78 16.94 -9.09 -0.08
CA ILE A 78 17.63 -9.30 1.21
C ILE A 78 18.07 -10.76 1.35
N SER A 79 17.14 -11.71 1.20
CA SER A 79 17.45 -13.13 1.41
C SER A 79 18.40 -13.70 0.35
N ILE A 80 18.31 -13.27 -0.92
CA ILE A 80 19.24 -13.73 -1.95
C ILE A 80 20.67 -13.24 -1.68
N THR A 81 20.85 -12.04 -1.13
CA THR A 81 22.18 -11.53 -0.80
C THR A 81 22.88 -12.41 0.24
N PHE A 82 22.16 -12.87 1.26
CA PHE A 82 22.68 -13.82 2.24
C PHE A 82 22.96 -15.21 1.64
N LEU A 83 22.13 -15.66 0.69
CA LEU A 83 22.35 -16.91 -0.04
C LEU A 83 23.59 -16.83 -0.95
N ILE A 84 23.80 -15.70 -1.63
CA ILE A 84 24.99 -15.43 -2.44
C ILE A 84 26.23 -15.40 -1.54
N LEU A 85 26.17 -14.78 -0.37
CA LEU A 85 27.28 -14.77 0.59
C LEU A 85 27.68 -16.20 1.02
N ALA A 86 26.69 -17.05 1.32
CA ALA A 86 26.95 -18.46 1.63
C ALA A 86 27.53 -19.21 0.42
N GLY A 87 27.02 -18.95 -0.78
CA GLY A 87 27.55 -19.51 -2.03
C GLY A 87 29.00 -19.10 -2.29
N CYS A 88 29.37 -17.85 -2.04
CA CYS A 88 30.74 -17.36 -2.16
C CYS A 88 31.69 -18.07 -1.19
N GLY A 89 31.27 -18.28 0.07
CA GLY A 89 32.07 -19.05 1.03
C GLY A 89 32.26 -20.51 0.62
N LEU A 90 31.22 -21.14 0.06
CA LEU A 90 31.29 -22.50 -0.49
C LEU A 90 32.24 -22.60 -1.68
N ILE A 91 32.15 -21.66 -2.62
CA ILE A 91 33.07 -21.58 -3.77
C ILE A 91 34.51 -21.37 -3.26
N GLY A 92 34.72 -20.48 -2.28
CA GLY A 92 36.03 -20.22 -1.67
C GLY A 92 36.68 -21.47 -1.09
N ILE A 93 35.91 -22.37 -0.47
CA ILE A 93 36.41 -23.68 -0.02
C ILE A 93 36.76 -24.59 -1.20
N ILE A 94 35.87 -24.70 -2.20
CA ILE A 94 36.06 -25.60 -3.34
C ILE A 94 37.30 -25.23 -4.17
N VAL A 95 37.57 -23.93 -4.35
CA VAL A 95 38.69 -23.44 -5.15
C VAL A 95 39.93 -23.05 -4.32
N ASN A 96 39.94 -23.35 -3.00
CA ASN A 96 41.01 -23.00 -2.06
C ASN A 96 41.37 -21.49 -2.06
N LEU A 97 40.37 -20.62 -2.14
CA LEU A 97 40.53 -19.17 -2.06
C LEU A 97 40.38 -18.68 -0.62
N GLY A 98 41.46 -18.18 -0.03
CA GLY A 98 41.48 -17.60 1.31
C GLY A 98 41.54 -18.62 2.46
N ASP A 99 41.40 -18.13 3.69
CA ASP A 99 41.41 -18.96 4.90
C ASP A 99 40.12 -19.77 5.02
N ILE A 100 40.23 -21.06 5.35
CA ILE A 100 39.10 -21.96 5.56
C ILE A 100 38.17 -21.46 6.68
N TYR A 101 38.73 -20.81 7.71
CA TYR A 101 37.94 -20.24 8.81
C TYR A 101 37.14 -19.02 8.35
N PHE A 102 37.71 -18.19 7.48
CA PHE A 102 37.00 -17.05 6.88
C PHE A 102 35.84 -17.52 5.99
N ASN A 103 36.07 -18.54 5.16
CA ASN A 103 35.03 -19.12 4.32
C ASN A 103 33.92 -19.80 5.13
N MET A 104 34.26 -20.50 6.22
CA MET A 104 33.29 -21.04 7.18
C MET A 104 32.42 -19.96 7.82
N ILE A 105 33.01 -18.82 8.21
CA ILE A 105 32.26 -17.69 8.79
C ILE A 105 31.29 -17.09 7.75
N MET A 106 31.72 -16.91 6.50
CA MET A 106 30.83 -16.42 5.42
C MET A 106 29.65 -17.36 5.17
N ILE A 107 29.89 -18.67 5.16
CA ILE A 107 28.82 -19.68 5.05
C ILE A 107 27.85 -19.57 6.22
N MET A 108 28.36 -19.48 7.45
CA MET A 108 27.51 -19.45 8.64
C MET A 108 26.65 -18.18 8.70
N VAL A 109 27.25 -17.02 8.45
CA VAL A 109 26.55 -15.73 8.41
C VAL A 109 25.53 -15.70 7.27
N GLY A 110 25.87 -16.23 6.09
CA GLY A 110 24.96 -16.33 4.96
C GLY A 110 23.75 -17.23 5.24
N ILE A 111 23.96 -18.41 5.81
CA ILE A 111 22.85 -19.34 6.13
C ILE A 111 21.97 -18.79 7.25
N ILE A 112 22.56 -18.30 8.35
CA ILE A 112 21.79 -17.74 9.47
C ILE A 112 21.02 -16.49 9.02
N GLY A 113 21.67 -15.59 8.27
CA GLY A 113 21.04 -14.40 7.72
C GLY A 113 19.89 -14.74 6.75
N PHE A 114 20.03 -15.80 5.96
CA PHE A 114 18.96 -16.30 5.10
C PHE A 114 17.77 -16.85 5.91
N LEU A 115 18.04 -17.70 6.91
CA LEU A 115 17.01 -18.32 7.74
C LEU A 115 16.19 -17.31 8.56
N ILE A 116 16.81 -16.22 9.01
CA ILE A 116 16.10 -15.16 9.75
C ILE A 116 15.39 -14.20 8.79
N SER A 117 16.05 -13.82 7.69
CA SER A 117 15.47 -12.85 6.75
C SER A 117 14.27 -13.42 5.99
N LEU A 118 14.27 -14.71 5.66
CA LEU A 118 13.22 -15.31 4.83
C LEU A 118 11.83 -15.26 5.48
N PRO A 119 11.62 -15.69 6.75
CA PRO A 119 10.32 -15.55 7.44
C PRO A 119 9.87 -14.11 7.60
N ILE A 120 10.79 -13.20 7.94
CA ILE A 120 10.49 -11.76 8.07
C ILE A 120 10.06 -11.19 6.72
N CYS A 121 10.76 -11.54 5.65
CA CYS A 121 10.41 -11.10 4.30
C CYS A 121 9.09 -11.71 3.82
N ILE A 122 8.80 -12.98 4.14
CA ILE A 122 7.51 -13.60 3.86
C ILE A 122 6.40 -12.86 4.62
N ALA A 123 6.57 -12.58 5.91
CA ALA A 123 5.61 -11.84 6.72
C ALA A 123 5.37 -10.41 6.18
N LEU A 124 6.44 -9.68 5.85
CA LEU A 124 6.33 -8.33 5.26
C LEU A 124 5.71 -8.36 3.85
N ASN A 125 5.97 -9.41 3.06
CA ASN A 125 5.32 -9.59 1.76
C ASN A 125 3.83 -9.89 1.93
N VAL A 126 3.45 -10.72 2.92
CA VAL A 126 2.05 -10.98 3.26
C VAL A 126 1.34 -9.70 3.72
N ILE A 127 1.98 -8.85 4.53
CA ILE A 127 1.43 -7.56 4.98
C ILE A 127 1.27 -6.57 3.81
N LYS A 128 2.15 -6.62 2.80
CA LYS A 128 2.06 -5.77 1.60
C LYS A 128 1.22 -6.39 0.47
N ARG A 129 0.61 -7.56 0.66
CA ARG A 129 -0.37 -8.08 -0.30
C ARG A 129 -1.63 -7.25 -0.16
N LEU A 130 -1.94 -6.54 -1.25
CA LEU A 130 -3.23 -5.95 -1.46
C LEU A 130 -4.31 -7.01 -1.18
N LYS A 131 -5.30 -6.68 -0.33
CA LYS A 131 -6.39 -7.61 -0.01
C LYS A 131 -7.24 -7.89 -1.25
N LYS A 132 -7.99 -8.99 -1.25
CA LYS A 132 -8.93 -9.28 -2.34
C LYS A 132 -10.07 -8.25 -2.35
N PRO A 133 -10.67 -7.95 -3.53
CA PRO A 133 -11.69 -6.91 -3.66
C PRO A 133 -12.89 -7.09 -2.72
N GLU A 134 -13.28 -8.33 -2.42
CA GLU A 134 -14.48 -8.65 -1.63
C GLU A 134 -14.38 -8.22 -0.17
N SER A 135 -13.15 -7.95 0.31
CA SER A 135 -12.92 -7.52 1.70
C SER A 135 -13.08 -6.01 1.91
N PHE A 136 -13.06 -5.21 0.84
CA PHE A 136 -13.12 -3.74 0.94
C PHE A 136 -14.50 -3.17 1.29
N PRO A 137 -15.64 -3.69 0.78
CA PRO A 137 -16.97 -3.18 1.14
C PRO A 137 -17.23 -3.10 2.64
N GLU A 138 -16.85 -4.15 3.38
CA GLU A 138 -17.02 -4.21 4.83
C GLU A 138 -16.08 -3.24 5.55
N MET A 139 -14.82 -3.13 5.07
CA MET A 139 -13.85 -2.19 5.62
C MET A 139 -14.26 -0.73 5.42
N THR A 140 -14.75 -0.36 4.23
CA THR A 140 -15.22 1.01 3.96
C THR A 140 -16.47 1.33 4.77
N LYS A 141 -17.39 0.37 4.90
CA LYS A 141 -18.58 0.52 5.75
C LYS A 141 -18.21 0.75 7.21
N SER A 142 -17.37 -0.11 7.77
CA SER A 142 -16.89 0.03 9.16
C SER A 142 -16.19 1.37 9.39
N LYS A 143 -15.41 1.85 8.41
CA LYS A 143 -14.72 3.13 8.51
C LYS A 143 -15.67 4.33 8.45
N LYS A 144 -16.72 4.28 7.62
CA LYS A 144 -17.79 5.29 7.59
C LYS A 144 -18.50 5.38 8.94
N GLU A 145 -18.90 4.23 9.49
CA GLU A 145 -19.54 4.16 10.81
C GLU A 145 -18.61 4.71 11.91
N GLU A 146 -17.30 4.44 11.86
CA GLU A 146 -16.33 5.02 12.80
C GLU A 146 -16.33 6.55 12.73
N ILE A 147 -16.38 7.13 11.53
CA ILE A 147 -16.39 8.59 11.31
C ILE A 147 -17.70 9.21 11.81
N GLU A 148 -18.84 8.59 11.52
CA GLU A 148 -20.17 9.08 11.92
C GLU A 148 -20.36 9.07 13.44
N ASN A 149 -19.72 8.12 14.14
CA ASN A 149 -19.80 7.97 15.59
C ASN A 149 -18.68 8.72 16.35
N LEU A 150 -17.92 9.59 15.68
CA LEU A 150 -16.89 10.39 16.36
C LEU A 150 -17.55 11.37 17.34
N PRO A 151 -17.03 11.51 18.58
CA PRO A 151 -17.57 12.46 19.54
C PRO A 151 -17.45 13.91 19.07
N ASP A 152 -18.44 14.74 19.41
CA ASP A 152 -18.49 16.17 19.02
C ASP A 152 -17.29 16.99 19.49
N SER A 153 -16.55 16.51 20.49
CA SER A 153 -15.35 17.15 21.04
C SER A 153 -14.10 16.95 20.18
N ILE A 154 -14.17 16.14 19.12
CA ILE A 154 -13.04 15.88 18.25
C ILE A 154 -12.69 17.10 17.38
N ASN A 155 -11.39 17.29 17.18
CA ASN A 155 -10.88 18.36 16.31
C ASN A 155 -11.29 18.09 14.85
N LYS A 156 -11.78 19.12 14.16
CA LYS A 156 -12.09 19.07 12.72
C LYS A 156 -10.93 18.50 11.89
N PHE A 157 -9.68 18.85 12.20
CA PHE A 157 -8.51 18.26 11.54
C PHE A 157 -8.47 16.73 11.62
N GLN A 158 -8.86 16.14 12.76
CA GLN A 158 -8.89 14.69 12.91
C GLN A 158 -10.01 14.06 12.08
N ILE A 159 -11.18 14.69 11.99
CA ILE A 159 -12.27 14.22 11.12
C ILE A 159 -11.82 14.19 9.66
N GLU A 160 -11.23 15.29 9.19
CA GLU A 160 -10.72 15.41 7.82
C GLU A 160 -9.62 14.38 7.53
N LYS A 161 -8.78 14.05 8.52
CA LYS A 161 -7.83 12.93 8.40
C LYS A 161 -8.52 11.57 8.26
N GLN A 162 -9.58 11.30 9.03
CA GLN A 162 -10.31 10.04 8.92
C GLN A 162 -11.02 9.90 7.56
N LYS A 163 -11.55 11.01 7.02
CA LYS A 163 -12.08 11.06 5.64
C LYS A 163 -11.01 10.73 4.61
N LEU A 164 -9.79 11.24 4.78
CA LEU A 164 -8.66 10.89 3.91
C LEU A 164 -8.34 9.39 3.97
N ASP A 165 -8.33 8.80 5.18
CA ASP A 165 -8.11 7.35 5.36
C ASP A 165 -9.21 6.52 4.66
N LEU A 166 -10.47 6.98 4.69
CA LEU A 166 -11.58 6.35 3.95
C LEU A 166 -11.37 6.44 2.43
N LEU A 167 -10.97 7.59 1.89
CA LEU A 167 -10.65 7.73 0.46
C LEU A 167 -9.47 6.84 0.04
N GLN A 168 -8.49 6.65 0.93
CA GLN A 168 -7.40 5.71 0.70
C GLN A 168 -7.89 4.25 0.60
N LEU A 169 -8.89 3.85 1.39
CA LEU A 169 -9.51 2.53 1.27
C LEU A 169 -10.22 2.34 -0.08
N TYR A 170 -10.92 3.36 -0.58
CA TYR A 170 -11.54 3.31 -1.90
C TYR A 170 -10.51 3.20 -3.02
N TRP A 171 -9.43 3.96 -2.95
CA TRP A 171 -8.32 3.85 -3.90
C TRP A 171 -7.73 2.42 -3.90
N LEU A 172 -7.48 1.84 -2.73
CA LEU A 172 -6.98 0.47 -2.61
C LEU A 172 -7.96 -0.57 -3.17
N TRP A 173 -9.27 -0.33 -3.03
CA TRP A 173 -10.29 -1.18 -3.60
C TRP A 173 -10.25 -1.16 -5.13
N ILE A 174 -10.19 0.01 -5.75
CA ILE A 174 -10.09 0.17 -7.21
C ILE A 174 -8.85 -0.53 -7.75
N VAL A 175 -7.69 -0.30 -7.12
CA VAL A 175 -6.42 -0.96 -7.47
C VAL A 175 -6.53 -2.49 -7.31
N SER A 176 -7.28 -2.96 -6.32
CA SER A 176 -7.50 -4.39 -6.10
C SER A 176 -8.33 -5.01 -7.22
N ILE A 177 -9.46 -4.40 -7.58
CA ILE A 177 -10.28 -4.92 -8.67
C ILE A 177 -9.44 -5.04 -9.95
N LYS A 178 -8.70 -4.00 -10.33
CA LYS A 178 -7.83 -4.03 -11.52
C LYS A 178 -6.83 -5.19 -11.47
N LYS A 179 -6.12 -5.35 -10.35
CA LYS A 179 -5.10 -6.41 -10.18
C LYS A 179 -5.68 -7.82 -10.29
N TYR A 180 -6.84 -8.06 -9.69
CA TYR A 180 -7.44 -9.40 -9.66
C TYR A 180 -8.20 -9.73 -10.95
N ALA A 181 -8.78 -8.73 -11.64
CA ALA A 181 -9.44 -8.91 -12.94
C ALA A 181 -8.45 -9.31 -14.05
N ILE A 182 -7.22 -8.77 -14.04
CA ILE A 182 -6.16 -9.14 -15.00
C ILE A 182 -5.79 -10.63 -14.87
N LYS A 183 -5.74 -11.17 -13.64
CA LYS A 183 -5.36 -12.57 -13.41
C LYS A 183 -6.37 -13.57 -13.93
N THR A 184 -7.66 -13.23 -13.91
CA THR A 184 -8.71 -14.07 -14.48
C THR A 184 -8.63 -14.16 -16.02
N ASN A 185 -8.26 -13.08 -16.71
CA ASN A 185 -8.14 -13.09 -18.17
C ASN A 185 -6.83 -13.75 -18.67
N SER A 186 -5.77 -13.73 -17.84
CA SER A 186 -4.50 -14.40 -18.19
C SER A 186 -4.56 -15.93 -18.10
N ASN A 187 -5.56 -16.52 -17.44
CA ASN A 187 -5.70 -17.98 -17.33
C ASN A 187 -6.59 -18.60 -18.44
N ASN A 188 -7.14 -17.77 -19.34
CA ASN A 188 -8.03 -18.19 -20.44
C ASN A 188 -7.39 -18.05 -21.83
N ASN A 189 -6.08 -17.76 -21.91
CA ASN A 189 -5.26 -17.77 -23.14
C ASN A 189 -4.09 -18.73 -22.98
#